data_AF-A0A1M6AI31-F1
#
_entry.id   AF-A0A1M6AI31-F1
#
_cell.length_a   1.000
_cell.length_b   1.000
_cell.length_c   1.000
_cell.angle_alpha   90.00
_cell.angle_beta   90.00
_cell.angle_gamma   90.00
#
_symmetry.space_group_name_H-M   'P 1'
#
loop_
_entity.id
_entity.type
_entity.pdbx_description
1 polymer ?
#
loop_
_entity_poly.entity_id
_entity_poly.type
_entity_poly.pdbx_seq_one_letter_code
_entity_poly.pdbx_strand_id
1 'polypeptide(L)' 'MPVTIAYDPALSQQACEYLMQIEDYLHKNNPSDHNFHEVILYMNKLITIQDVIGKTTASGKASVKQ' A
#
# COMPACT_ATOMS: atom_id res chain seq x y z
N MET A 1 -2.87 16.70 15.97
CA MET A 1 -2.22 16.92 14.66
C MET A 1 -2.35 15.65 13.85
N PRO A 2 -2.87 15.67 12.62
CA PRO A 2 -2.82 14.50 11.76
C PRO A 2 -1.36 14.15 11.47
N VAL A 3 -1.00 12.87 11.60
CA VAL A 3 0.31 12.38 11.17
C VAL A 3 0.29 12.37 9.64
N THR A 4 1.07 13.25 9.03
CA THR A 4 1.29 13.23 7.58
C THR A 4 2.42 12.25 7.31
N ILE A 5 2.09 11.04 6.84
CA ILE A 5 3.09 10.12 6.31
C ILE A 5 3.50 10.66 4.94
N ALA A 6 4.78 11.05 4.80
CA ALA A 6 5.30 11.46 3.51
C ALA A 6 5.18 10.31 2.51
N TYR A 7 4.72 10.61 1.30
CA TYR A 7 4.63 9.60 0.25
C TYR A 7 6.04 9.18 -0.20
N ASP A 8 6.30 7.87 -0.13
CA ASP A 8 7.51 7.24 -0.66
C ASP A 8 7.09 6.03 -1.53
N PRO A 9 7.32 6.08 -2.86
CA PRO A 9 7.02 4.99 -3.76
C PRO A 9 7.75 3.69 -3.43
N ALA A 10 9.03 3.78 -3.00
CA ALA A 10 9.83 2.61 -2.69
C ALA A 10 9.29 1.90 -1.45
N LEU A 11 8.94 2.68 -0.43
CA LEU A 11 8.29 2.16 0.77
C LEU A 11 6.91 1.55 0.46
N SER A 12 6.13 2.18 -0.43
CA SER A 12 4.82 1.66 -0.84
C SER A 12 4.94 0.30 -1.51
N GLN A 13 5.91 0.16 -2.42
CA GLN A 13 6.19 -1.12 -3.08
C GLN A 13 6.67 -2.19 -2.07
N GLN A 14 7.59 -1.83 -1.19
CA GLN A 14 8.11 -2.73 -0.16
C GLN A 14 7.00 -3.18 0.82
N ALA A 15 6.05 -2.31 1.15
CA ALA A 15 4.90 -2.64 1.98
C ALA A 15 3.99 -3.69 1.31
N CYS A 16 3.75 -3.58 0.00
CA CYS A 16 3.01 -4.60 -0.75
C CYS A 16 3.73 -5.96 -0.73
N GLU A 17 5.05 -5.99 -0.85
CA GLU A 17 5.84 -7.22 -0.78
C GLU A 17 5.76 -7.89 0.60
N TYR A 18 5.80 -7.10 1.68
CA TYR A 18 5.61 -7.63 3.02
C TYR A 18 4.21 -8.20 3.25
N LEU A 19 3.17 -7.54 2.73
CA LEU A 19 1.80 -8.05 2.83
C LEU A 19 1.64 -9.41 2.14
N MET A 20 2.25 -9.61 0.97
CA MET A 20 2.24 -10.91 0.29
C MET A 20 2.96 -11.99 1.12
N GLN A 21 4.12 -11.67 1.71
CA GLN A 21 4.84 -12.62 2.58
C GLN A 21 4.04 -13.00 3.83
N ILE A 22 3.32 -12.02 4.42
CA ILE A 22 2.45 -12.26 5.58
C ILE A 22 1.27 -13.13 5.17
N GLU A 23 0.64 -12.88 4.02
CA GLU A 23 -0.46 -13.70 3.50
C GLU A 23 -0.03 -15.15 3.29
N ASP A 24 1.13 -15.37 2.65
CA ASP A 24 1.70 -16.69 2.45
C ASP A 24 2.00 -17.42 3.76
N TYR A 25 2.55 -16.70 4.75
CA TYR A 25 2.83 -17.25 6.06
C TYR A 25 1.53 -17.64 6.80
N LEU A 26 0.52 -16.78 6.79
CA LEU A 26 -0.74 -17.05 7.48
C LEU A 26 -1.51 -18.19 6.81
N HIS A 27 -1.55 -18.25 5.47
CA HIS A 27 -2.13 -19.38 4.74
C HIS A 27 -1.43 -20.71 5.05
N LYS A 28 -0.10 -20.73 5.17
CA LYS A 28 0.65 -21.95 5.51
C LYS A 28 0.35 -22.44 6.93
N ASN A 29 0.13 -21.54 7.89
CA ASN A 29 -0.06 -21.90 9.30
C ASN A 29 -1.52 -22.14 9.67
N ASN A 30 -2.48 -21.47 9.03
CA ASN A 30 -3.91 -21.59 9.29
C ASN A 30 -4.73 -21.44 8.00
N PRO A 31 -4.73 -22.47 7.11
CA PRO A 31 -5.36 -22.38 5.80
C PRO A 31 -6.89 -22.26 5.81
N SER A 32 -7.54 -22.60 6.93
CA SER A 32 -9.00 -22.51 7.12
C SER A 32 -9.46 -21.20 7.75
N ASP A 33 -8.55 -20.37 8.23
CA ASP A 33 -8.88 -19.02 8.68
C ASP A 33 -8.81 -18.08 7.48
N HIS A 34 -9.93 -17.51 7.07
CA HIS A 34 -9.97 -16.57 5.94
C HIS A 34 -10.06 -15.10 6.40
N ASN A 35 -10.12 -14.84 7.71
CA ASN A 35 -10.34 -13.50 8.24
C ASN A 35 -9.17 -12.55 7.94
N PHE A 36 -7.94 -13.09 7.82
CA PHE A 36 -6.77 -12.28 7.50
C PHE A 36 -6.75 -11.80 6.03
N HIS A 37 -7.38 -12.52 5.10
CA HIS A 37 -7.34 -12.17 3.68
C HIS A 37 -8.01 -10.82 3.43
N GLU A 38 -9.17 -10.57 4.03
CA GLU A 38 -9.88 -9.29 3.88
C GLU A 38 -9.07 -8.11 4.45
N VAL A 39 -8.41 -8.31 5.59
CA VAL A 39 -7.57 -7.29 6.23
C VAL A 39 -6.34 -6.97 5.36
N ILE A 40 -5.65 -7.99 4.86
CA ILE A 40 -4.49 -7.83 3.98
C ILE A 40 -4.89 -7.14 2.68
N LEU A 41 -6.02 -7.54 2.09
CA LEU A 41 -6.57 -6.92 0.89
C LEU A 41 -6.92 -5.44 1.12
N TYR A 42 -7.51 -5.12 2.27
CA TYR A 42 -7.84 -3.74 2.64
C TYR A 42 -6.56 -2.89 2.77
N MET A 43 -5.54 -3.39 3.45
CA MET A 43 -4.25 -2.69 3.58
C MET A 43 -3.60 -2.45 2.21
N ASN A 44 -3.59 -3.46 1.33
CA ASN A 44 -3.02 -3.34 -0.01
C ASN A 44 -3.76 -2.27 -0.85
N LYS A 45 -5.10 -2.20 -0.74
CA LYS A 45 -5.90 -1.15 -1.39
C LYS A 45 -5.51 0.25 -0.90
N LEU A 46 -5.31 0.44 0.41
CA LEU A 46 -4.89 1.75 0.95
C LEU A 46 -3.51 2.18 0.44
N ILE A 47 -2.54 1.26 0.40
CA ILE A 47 -1.21 1.52 -0.15
C ILE A 47 -1.30 1.92 -1.64
N THR A 48 -2.11 1.18 -2.40
CA THR A 48 -2.35 1.48 -3.83
C THR A 48 -2.98 2.86 -4.03
N ILE A 49 -3.98 3.22 -3.21
CA ILE A 49 -4.60 4.55 -3.26
C ILE A 49 -3.56 5.64 -2.97
N GLN A 50 -2.72 5.43 -1.97
CA GLN A 50 -1.66 6.39 -1.62
C GLN A 50 -0.65 6.57 -2.76
N ASP A 51 -0.25 5.49 -3.43
CA ASP A 51 0.61 5.52 -4.62
C ASP A 51 -0.03 6.28 -5.80
N VAL A 52 -1.31 6.04 -6.07
CA VAL A 52 -2.06 6.77 -7.11
C VAL A 52 -2.15 8.26 -6.80
N ILE A 53 -2.45 8.63 -5.55
CA ILE A 53 -2.48 10.03 -5.10
C ILE A 53 -1.07 10.65 -5.23
N GLY A 54 -0.03 9.93 -4.83
CA GLY A 54 1.36 10.38 -4.97
C GLY A 54 1.75 10.66 -6.42
N LYS A 55 1.41 9.76 -7.35
CA LYS A 55 1.68 9.91 -8.79
C LYS A 55 0.91 11.08 -9.42
N THR A 56 -0.37 11.23 -9.10
CA THR A 56 -1.21 12.32 -9.63
C THR A 56 -0.77 13.70 -9.13
N THR A 57 -0.39 13.81 -7.85
CA THR A 57 0.11 15.06 -7.26
C THR A 57 1.51 15.43 -7.76
N ALA A 58 2.38 14.47 -8.03
CA ALA A 58 3.68 14.72 -8.68
C ALA A 58 3.51 15.20 -10.14
N SER A 59 2.58 14.62 -10.89
CA SER A 59 2.27 15.02 -12.26
C SER A 59 1.75 16.46 -12.36
N GLY A 60 0.91 16.90 -11.42
CA GLY A 60 0.42 18.27 -11.35
C GLY A 60 1.51 19.33 -11.12
N LYS A 61 2.61 18.97 -10.43
CA LYS A 61 3.74 19.89 -10.19
C LYS A 61 4.67 20.06 -11.40
N ALA A 62 4.67 19.12 -12.36
CA ALA A 62 5.48 19.23 -13.57
C ALA A 62 4.88 20.19 -14.62
N SER A 63 3.57 20.46 -14.56
CA SER A 63 2.87 21.30 -15.55
C SER A 63 2.89 22.80 -15.23
N VAL A 64 3.50 23.23 -14.12
CA VAL A 64 3.62 24.64 -13.71
C VAL A 64 5.06 25.13 -13.94
N LYS A 65 5.49 25.11 -15.20
CA LYS A 65 6.60 25.91 -15.71
C LYS A 65 6.17 26.42 -17.09
N GLN A 66 5.37 27.48 -17.11
CA GLN A 66 5.26 28.40 -18.25
C GLN A 66 6.10 29.63 -17.94
#